data_AF-A0A133V4L8-F1
#
_entry.id   AF-A0A133V4L8-F1
#
_cell.length_a   1.000
_cell.length_b   1.000
_cell.length_c   1.000
_cell.angle_alpha   90.00
_cell.angle_beta   90.00
_cell.angle_gamma   90.00
#
_symmetry.space_group_name_H-M   'P 1'
#
loop_
_entity.id
_entity.type
_entity.pdbx_description
1 polymer ?
#
loop_
_entity_poly.entity_id
_entity_poly.type
_entity_poly.pdbx_seq_one_letter_code
_entity_poly.pdbx_strand_id
1 'polypeptide(L)'
;MEKTEEYSEKAKEETRTLLRKLLTADDVVRMRYRKGGLSREKASKFYGCIAVAVDGIALSALKSKEIAEAIAPVLLDKIENGWGYPLPWTHILQMLAYRHRLEIDGEVQDAAEIVGAYDQLKSRMDLDNIEERKAELEEEMEKRADRPRLAGEEQGNQMYG
;
A
#
# COMPACT_ATOMS: atom_id res chain seq x y z
N MET A 1 -3.77 34.32 -19.66
CA MET A 1 -4.38 33.33 -18.75
C MET A 1 -4.56 31.99 -19.44
N GLU A 2 -5.08 31.93 -20.68
CA GLU A 2 -5.27 30.69 -21.46
C GLU A 2 -4.04 29.75 -21.56
N LYS A 3 -2.83 30.28 -21.82
CA LYS A 3 -1.62 29.44 -21.96
C LYS A 3 -1.22 28.66 -20.71
N THR A 4 -1.58 29.14 -19.52
CA THR A 4 -1.18 28.51 -18.25
C THR A 4 -2.14 27.37 -17.88
N GLU A 5 -3.43 27.55 -18.18
CA GLU A 5 -4.45 26.51 -18.02
C GLU A 5 -4.29 25.39 -19.04
N GLU A 6 -4.01 25.71 -20.31
CA GLU A 6 -3.76 24.72 -21.36
C GLU A 6 -2.51 23.86 -21.06
N TYR A 7 -1.47 24.47 -20.48
CA TYR A 7 -0.27 23.76 -20.01
C TYR A 7 -0.57 22.88 -18.78
N SER A 8 -1.44 23.34 -17.88
CA SER A 8 -1.88 22.58 -16.70
C SER A 8 -2.67 21.34 -17.10
N GLU A 9 -3.66 21.49 -17.99
CA GLU A 9 -4.48 20.36 -18.47
C GLU A 9 -3.65 19.31 -19.20
N LYS A 10 -2.71 19.76 -20.04
CA LYS A 10 -1.79 18.85 -20.71
C LYS A 10 -0.93 18.06 -19.71
N ALA A 11 -0.42 18.71 -18.67
CA ALA A 11 0.38 18.04 -17.64
C ALA A 11 -0.45 17.03 -16.82
N LYS A 12 -1.72 17.33 -16.53
CA LYS A 12 -2.65 16.39 -15.88
C LYS A 12 -2.87 15.15 -16.74
N GLU A 13 -3.18 15.33 -18.01
CA GLU A 13 -3.46 14.22 -18.93
C GLU A 13 -2.21 13.37 -19.20
N GLU A 14 -1.04 14.00 -19.30
CA GLU A 14 0.25 13.31 -19.39
C GLU A 14 0.52 12.46 -18.14
N THR A 15 0.30 13.04 -16.95
CA THR A 15 0.49 12.32 -15.66
C THR A 15 -0.48 11.15 -15.53
N ARG A 16 -1.76 11.37 -15.88
CA ARG A 16 -2.80 10.33 -15.91
C ARG A 16 -2.44 9.19 -16.85
N THR A 17 -2.01 9.52 -18.07
CA THR A 17 -1.59 8.55 -19.09
C THR A 17 -0.37 7.76 -18.65
N LEU A 18 0.61 8.45 -18.05
CA LEU A 18 1.82 7.81 -17.52
C LEU A 18 1.48 6.81 -16.41
N LEU A 19 0.65 7.22 -15.44
CA LEU A 19 0.21 6.34 -14.37
C LEU A 19 -0.50 5.11 -14.92
N ARG A 20 -1.44 5.28 -15.85
CA ARG A 20 -2.15 4.14 -16.47
C ARG A 20 -1.18 3.13 -17.09
N LYS A 21 -0.18 3.61 -17.84
CA LYS A 21 0.85 2.74 -18.45
C LYS A 21 1.68 2.00 -17.40
N LEU A 22 2.06 2.67 -16.30
CA LEU A 22 2.80 2.05 -15.20
C LEU A 22 1.99 0.95 -14.51
N LEU A 23 0.71 1.21 -14.24
CA LEU A 23 -0.17 0.23 -13.60
C LEU A 23 -0.46 -0.97 -14.52
N THR A 24 -0.58 -0.77 -15.83
CA THR A 24 -0.64 -1.87 -16.80
C THR A 24 0.68 -2.64 -16.85
N ALA A 25 1.82 -1.96 -16.76
CA ALA A 25 3.12 -2.63 -16.72
C ALA A 25 3.25 -3.52 -15.47
N ASP A 26 2.75 -3.06 -14.31
CA ASP A 26 2.67 -3.85 -13.09
C ASP A 26 1.86 -5.15 -13.29
N ASP A 27 0.69 -5.04 -13.94
CA ASP A 27 -0.14 -6.21 -14.30
C ASP A 27 0.63 -7.20 -15.17
N VAL A 28 1.29 -6.70 -16.21
CA VAL A 28 2.05 -7.52 -17.15
C VAL A 28 3.19 -8.24 -16.45
N VAL A 29 3.94 -7.54 -15.59
CA VAL A 29 5.04 -8.13 -14.81
C VAL A 29 4.51 -9.24 -13.91
N ARG A 30 3.39 -9.01 -13.22
CA ARG A 30 2.75 -10.04 -12.38
C ARG A 30 2.29 -11.24 -13.18
N MET A 31 1.59 -11.02 -14.28
CA MET A 31 1.14 -12.10 -15.15
C MET A 31 2.31 -12.93 -15.68
N ARG A 32 3.38 -12.27 -16.15
CA ARG A 32 4.57 -12.94 -16.65
C ARG A 32 5.30 -13.73 -15.56
N TYR A 33 5.42 -13.18 -14.35
CA TYR A 33 6.00 -13.87 -13.21
C TYR A 33 5.19 -15.12 -12.84
N ARG A 34 3.86 -15.02 -12.71
CA ARG A 34 2.99 -16.16 -12.39
C ARG A 34 3.02 -17.26 -13.46
N LYS A 35 3.16 -16.90 -14.73
CA LYS A 35 3.29 -17.85 -15.85
C LYS A 35 4.69 -18.44 -15.99
N GLY A 36 5.64 -18.13 -15.09
CA GLY A 36 7.03 -18.58 -15.18
C GLY A 36 7.85 -17.91 -16.29
N GLY A 37 7.30 -16.89 -16.96
CA GLY A 37 7.98 -16.13 -18.02
C GLY A 37 8.97 -15.09 -17.51
N LEU A 38 9.02 -14.84 -16.21
CA LEU A 38 10.02 -14.00 -15.53
C LEU A 38 10.56 -14.72 -14.30
N SER A 39 11.88 -14.66 -14.10
CA SER A 39 12.48 -15.05 -12.83
C SER A 39 12.08 -14.07 -11.72
N ARG A 40 12.13 -14.53 -10.46
CA ARG A 40 11.86 -13.70 -9.29
C ARG A 40 12.72 -12.43 -9.28
N GLU A 41 14.01 -12.56 -9.58
CA GLU A 41 14.94 -11.42 -9.60
C GLU A 41 14.55 -10.38 -10.66
N LYS A 42 14.22 -10.81 -11.88
CA LYS A 42 13.80 -9.90 -12.95
C LYS A 42 12.47 -9.23 -12.62
N ALA A 43 11.49 -9.99 -12.11
CA ALA A 43 10.21 -9.44 -11.68
C ALA A 43 10.41 -8.39 -10.58
N SER A 44 11.26 -8.67 -9.59
CA SER A 44 11.57 -7.72 -8.50
C SER A 44 12.17 -6.41 -9.01
N LYS A 45 13.08 -6.45 -10.00
CA LYS A 45 13.66 -5.24 -10.59
C LYS A 45 12.60 -4.40 -11.30
N PHE A 46 11.72 -5.03 -12.07
CA PHE A 46 10.61 -4.33 -12.73
C PHE A 46 9.66 -3.69 -11.71
N TYR A 47 9.23 -4.43 -10.68
CA TYR A 47 8.38 -3.87 -9.63
C TYR A 47 9.03 -2.70 -8.91
N GLY A 48 10.34 -2.78 -8.62
CA GLY A 48 11.08 -1.68 -8.01
C GLY A 48 11.06 -0.41 -8.87
N CYS A 49 11.31 -0.53 -10.18
CA CYS A 49 11.24 0.61 -11.10
C CYS A 49 9.83 1.20 -11.20
N ILE A 50 8.79 0.36 -11.25
CA ILE A 50 7.40 0.81 -11.33
C ILE A 50 7.00 1.52 -10.03
N ALA A 51 7.32 0.95 -8.87
CA ALA A 51 7.02 1.54 -7.57
C ALA A 51 7.59 2.95 -7.43
N VAL A 52 8.89 3.13 -7.75
CA VAL A 52 9.53 4.46 -7.70
C VAL A 52 8.81 5.49 -8.58
N ALA A 53 8.39 5.10 -9.79
CA ALA A 53 7.69 6.00 -10.69
C ALA A 53 6.28 6.34 -10.18
N VAL A 54 5.54 5.36 -9.66
CA VAL A 54 4.21 5.57 -9.08
C VAL A 54 4.31 6.44 -7.81
N ASP A 55 5.29 6.20 -6.95
CA ASP A 55 5.51 7.01 -5.73
C ASP A 55 5.79 8.47 -6.08
N GLY A 56 6.57 8.74 -7.15
CA GLY A 56 6.80 10.10 -7.63
C GLY A 56 5.49 10.80 -8.08
N ILE A 57 4.61 10.07 -8.75
CA ILE A 57 3.29 10.57 -9.16
C ILE A 57 2.41 10.80 -7.93
N ALA A 58 2.37 9.86 -6.99
CA ALA A 58 1.59 9.98 -5.76
C ALA A 58 2.04 11.16 -4.91
N LEU A 59 3.35 11.39 -4.77
CA LEU A 59 3.91 12.57 -4.08
C LEU A 59 3.53 13.88 -4.76
N SER A 60 3.45 13.90 -6.09
CA SER A 60 2.99 15.07 -6.84
C SER A 60 1.50 15.32 -6.62
N ALA A 61 0.70 14.25 -6.64
CA ALA A 61 -0.73 14.30 -6.35
C ALA A 61 -1.02 14.74 -4.90
N LEU A 62 -0.23 14.33 -3.91
CA LEU A 62 -0.38 14.80 -2.52
C LEU A 62 -0.19 16.32 -2.37
N LYS A 63 0.55 16.95 -3.29
CA LYS A 63 0.80 18.41 -3.32
C LYS A 63 -0.21 19.17 -4.17
N SER A 64 -0.93 18.52 -5.08
CA SER A 64 -1.85 19.15 -6.03
C SER A 64 -3.16 18.40 -6.13
N LYS A 65 -4.25 19.05 -5.70
CA LYS A 65 -5.61 18.51 -5.81
C LYS A 65 -5.96 18.16 -7.26
N GLU A 66 -5.60 19.01 -8.21
CA GLU A 66 -5.90 18.81 -9.63
C GLU A 66 -5.22 17.55 -10.19
N ILE A 67 -3.98 17.27 -9.78
CA ILE A 67 -3.30 16.03 -10.17
C ILE A 67 -3.96 14.84 -9.48
N ALA A 68 -4.34 14.98 -8.20
CA ALA A 68 -5.03 13.93 -7.45
C ALA A 68 -6.36 13.53 -8.09
N GLU A 69 -7.19 14.51 -8.49
CA GLU A 69 -8.44 14.31 -9.23
C GLU A 69 -8.19 13.62 -10.58
N ALA A 70 -7.13 14.01 -11.30
CA ALA A 70 -6.80 13.40 -12.58
C ALA A 70 -6.42 11.91 -12.47
N ILE A 71 -5.73 11.52 -11.39
CA ILE A 71 -5.24 10.15 -11.23
C ILE A 71 -6.17 9.23 -10.42
N ALA A 72 -7.06 9.79 -9.59
CA ALA A 72 -7.96 9.00 -8.75
C ALA A 72 -8.80 7.98 -9.55
N PRO A 73 -9.42 8.32 -10.69
CA PRO A 73 -10.13 7.34 -11.51
C PRO A 73 -9.24 6.23 -12.07
N VAL A 74 -7.95 6.50 -12.28
CA VAL A 74 -6.99 5.51 -12.79
C VAL A 74 -6.59 4.53 -11.68
N LEU A 75 -6.44 5.03 -10.44
CA LEU A 75 -6.21 4.18 -9.28
C LEU A 75 -7.43 3.32 -8.98
N LEU A 76 -8.64 3.88 -9.05
CA LEU A 76 -9.88 3.15 -8.84
C LEU A 76 -10.05 2.00 -9.85
N ASP A 77 -9.88 2.29 -11.15
CA ASP A 77 -9.92 1.25 -12.20
C ASP A 77 -8.90 0.13 -11.95
N LYS A 78 -7.69 0.46 -11.47
CA LYS A 78 -6.67 -0.53 -11.11
C LYS A 78 -7.08 -1.37 -9.89
N ILE A 79 -7.76 -0.78 -8.91
CA ILE A 79 -8.23 -1.49 -7.70
C ILE A 79 -9.34 -2.48 -8.08
N GLU A 80 -10.27 -2.06 -8.92
CA GLU A 80 -11.43 -2.85 -9.32
C GLU A 80 -11.10 -3.92 -10.36
N ASN A 81 -10.30 -3.57 -11.37
CA ASN A 81 -10.11 -4.39 -12.58
C ASN A 81 -8.68 -4.94 -12.75
N GLY A 82 -7.75 -4.57 -11.87
CA GLY A 82 -6.33 -4.86 -12.02
C GLY A 82 -5.90 -6.31 -11.70
N TRP A 83 -4.79 -6.73 -12.31
CA TRP A 83 -4.03 -7.93 -11.96
C TRP A 83 -2.92 -7.58 -10.97
N GLY A 84 -3.30 -7.33 -9.71
CA GLY A 84 -2.37 -6.77 -8.72
C GLY A 84 -2.76 -7.14 -7.30
N TYR A 85 -1.94 -6.73 -6.33
CA TYR A 85 -2.44 -6.64 -4.96
C TYR A 85 -3.13 -5.28 -4.90
N PRO A 86 -4.43 -5.20 -4.60
CA PRO A 86 -5.16 -3.93 -4.66
C PRO A 86 -4.74 -2.98 -3.53
N LEU A 87 -4.18 -3.51 -2.44
CA LEU A 87 -3.92 -2.74 -1.23
C LEU A 87 -3.02 -1.51 -1.42
N PRO A 88 -1.87 -1.57 -2.12
CA PRO A 88 -1.00 -0.41 -2.27
C PRO A 88 -1.70 0.73 -3.01
N TRP A 89 -2.50 0.40 -4.02
CA TRP A 89 -3.26 1.37 -4.80
C TRP A 89 -4.41 1.95 -4.00
N THR A 90 -5.07 1.11 -3.19
CA THR A 90 -6.10 1.53 -2.23
C THR A 90 -5.55 2.53 -1.23
N HIS A 91 -4.35 2.28 -0.69
CA HIS A 91 -3.71 3.18 0.26
C HIS A 91 -3.35 4.53 -0.38
N ILE A 92 -2.82 4.52 -1.61
CA ILE A 92 -2.55 5.76 -2.33
C ILE A 92 -3.84 6.54 -2.54
N LEU A 93 -4.90 5.88 -3.01
CA LEU A 93 -6.18 6.52 -3.24
C LEU A 93 -6.78 7.12 -1.96
N GLN A 94 -6.74 6.37 -0.85
CA GLN A 94 -7.19 6.85 0.47
C GLN A 94 -6.39 8.07 0.94
N MET A 95 -5.06 8.04 0.85
CA MET A 95 -4.23 9.19 1.22
C MET A 95 -4.61 10.45 0.43
N LEU A 96 -4.88 10.31 -0.87
CA LEU A 96 -5.31 11.42 -1.72
C LEU A 96 -6.72 11.89 -1.37
N ALA A 97 -7.65 10.96 -1.13
CA ALA A 97 -9.02 11.22 -0.73
C ALA A 97 -9.06 12.08 0.54
N TYR A 98 -8.36 11.66 1.60
CA TYR A 98 -8.29 12.41 2.84
C TYR A 98 -7.57 13.75 2.70
N ARG A 99 -6.45 13.78 1.95
CA ARG A 99 -5.65 15.00 1.80
C ARG A 99 -6.43 16.12 1.11
N HIS A 100 -7.20 15.78 0.07
CA HIS A 100 -7.83 16.75 -0.81
C HIS A 100 -9.36 16.76 -0.75
N ARG A 101 -9.96 15.92 0.09
CA ARG A 101 -11.41 15.67 0.16
C ARG A 101 -11.95 15.32 -1.23
N LEU A 102 -11.32 14.33 -1.86
CA LEU A 102 -11.78 13.86 -3.16
C LEU A 102 -13.11 13.13 -2.99
N GLU A 103 -14.01 13.37 -3.93
CA GLU A 103 -15.21 12.55 -4.10
C GLU A 103 -14.82 11.31 -4.91
N ILE A 104 -15.05 10.14 -4.33
CA ILE A 104 -14.81 8.84 -4.94
C ILE A 104 -16.12 8.07 -4.84
N ASP A 105 -16.68 7.67 -5.98
CA ASP A 105 -17.97 6.97 -6.07
C ASP A 105 -19.14 7.66 -5.34
N GLY A 106 -19.13 8.99 -5.31
CA GLY A 106 -20.16 9.80 -4.65
C GLY A 106 -19.95 9.97 -3.14
N GLU A 107 -18.87 9.43 -2.58
CA GLU A 107 -18.49 9.57 -1.19
C GLU A 107 -17.27 10.49 -1.04
N VAL A 108 -17.34 11.44 -0.12
CA VAL A 108 -16.21 12.29 0.26
C VAL A 108 -15.68 11.79 1.59
N GLN A 109 -14.42 11.34 1.62
CA GLN A 109 -13.81 10.89 2.87
C GLN A 109 -13.52 12.08 3.79
N ASP A 110 -14.21 12.13 4.94
CA ASP A 110 -13.98 13.15 5.95
C ASP A 110 -12.81 12.75 6.85
N ALA A 111 -11.87 13.66 7.06
CA ALA A 111 -10.77 13.45 8.00
C ALA A 111 -11.28 13.17 9.44
N ALA A 112 -12.47 13.64 9.79
CA ALA A 112 -13.10 13.32 11.07
C ALA A 112 -13.47 11.82 11.20
N GLU A 113 -13.71 11.10 10.09
CA GLU A 113 -13.96 9.66 10.10
C GLU A 113 -12.70 8.89 10.51
N ILE A 114 -11.50 9.37 10.17
CA ILE A 114 -10.25 8.80 10.66
C ILE A 114 -10.17 8.90 12.18
N VAL A 115 -10.55 10.06 12.74
CA VAL A 115 -10.53 10.28 14.19
C VAL A 115 -11.49 9.33 14.88
N GLY A 116 -12.72 9.19 14.37
CA GLY A 116 -13.71 8.24 14.89
C GLY A 116 -13.25 6.78 14.78
N ALA A 117 -12.66 6.38 13.65
CA ALA A 117 -12.11 5.04 13.46
C ALA A 117 -10.90 4.78 14.37
N TYR A 118 -10.04 5.77 14.57
CA TYR A 118 -8.90 5.71 15.48
C TYR A 118 -9.36 5.57 16.93
N ASP A 119 -10.37 6.34 17.36
CA ASP A 119 -10.93 6.24 18.71
C ASP A 119 -11.62 4.89 18.94
N GLN A 120 -12.31 4.34 17.93
CA GLN A 120 -12.84 2.98 17.99
C GLN A 120 -11.75 1.91 18.07
N LEU A 121 -10.67 2.05 17.31
CA LEU A 121 -9.51 1.15 17.39
C LEU A 121 -8.84 1.25 18.76
N LYS A 122 -8.63 2.47 19.25
CA LYS A 122 -8.03 2.74 20.55
C LYS A 122 -8.87 2.18 21.69
N SER A 123 -10.20 2.32 21.64
CA SER A 123 -11.11 1.74 22.64
C SER A 123 -11.22 0.21 22.58
N ARG A 124 -10.87 -0.41 21.45
CA ARG A 124 -10.74 -1.86 21.31
C ARG A 124 -9.38 -2.40 21.74
N MET A 125 -8.36 -1.55 21.75
CA MET A 125 -7.06 -1.89 22.30
C MET A 125 -7.14 -1.73 23.82
N ASP A 126 -7.02 -2.84 24.54
CA ASP A 126 -6.87 -2.82 26.00
C ASP A 126 -5.46 -2.28 26.35
N LEU A 127 -5.30 -0.96 26.23
CA LEU A 127 -4.06 -0.24 26.50
C LEU A 127 -3.81 -0.06 28.01
N ASP A 128 -4.84 -0.27 28.83
CA ASP A 128 -4.77 -0.17 30.29
C ASP A 128 -4.01 -1.37 30.90
N ASN A 129 -3.89 -2.46 30.15
CA ASN A 129 -3.19 -3.68 30.54
C ASN A 129 -1.78 -3.80 29.92
N ILE A 130 -1.19 -2.71 29.40
CA ILE A 130 0.15 -2.79 28.79
C ILE A 130 1.23 -3.16 29.83
N GLU A 131 1.16 -2.62 31.05
CA GLU A 131 2.16 -2.88 32.08
C GLU A 131 2.07 -4.31 32.63
N GLU A 132 0.86 -4.82 32.90
CA GLU A 132 0.64 -6.21 33.32
C GLU A 132 1.07 -7.19 32.22
N ARG A 133 0.67 -6.95 30.97
CA ARG A 133 1.02 -7.81 29.83
C ARG A 133 2.50 -7.76 29.47
N LYS A 134 3.17 -6.63 29.72
CA LYS A 134 4.63 -6.52 29.64
C LYS A 134 5.31 -7.32 30.75
N ALA A 135 4.79 -7.26 31.98
CA ALA A 135 5.31 -8.04 33.10
C ALA A 135 5.13 -9.56 32.87
N GLU A 136 3.97 -9.98 32.36
CA GLU A 136 3.73 -11.38 31.95
C GLU A 136 4.71 -11.85 30.86
N LEU A 137 4.97 -11.00 29.85
CA LEU A 137 5.93 -11.28 28.79
C LEU A 137 7.38 -11.33 29.28
N GLU A 138 7.78 -10.43 30.19
CA GLU A 138 9.10 -10.46 30.83
C GLU A 138 9.26 -11.72 31.69
N GLU A 139 8.25 -12.12 32.45
CA GLU A 139 8.24 -13.34 33.24
C GLU A 139 8.30 -14.61 32.35
N GLU A 140 7.57 -14.63 31.23
CA GLU A 140 7.68 -15.72 30.23
C GLU A 140 9.06 -15.80 29.57
N MET A 141 9.67 -14.65 29.30
CA MET A 141 11.02 -14.58 28.74
C MET A 141 12.09 -15.05 29.73
N GLU A 142 11.96 -14.69 31.00
CA GLU A 142 12.84 -15.15 32.08
C GLU A 142 12.69 -16.66 32.31
N LYS A 143 11.44 -17.17 32.35
CA LYS A 143 11.13 -18.62 32.39
C LYS A 143 11.67 -19.39 31.17
N ARG A 144 11.78 -18.74 30.00
CA ARG A 144 12.41 -19.33 28.80
C ARG A 144 13.94 -19.26 28.83
N ALA A 145 14.52 -18.24 29.46
CA ALA A 145 15.95 -18.09 29.63
C ALA A 145 16.53 -19.14 30.60
N ASP A 146 15.76 -19.54 31.61
CA ASP A 146 16.12 -20.60 32.58
C ASP A 146 15.95 -22.02 32.04
N ARG A 147 15.45 -22.21 30.82
CA ARG A 147 15.40 -23.53 30.19
C ARG A 147 16.81 -23.90 29.70
N PRO A 148 17.41 -25.01 30.15
CA PRO A 148 18.68 -25.47 29.59
C PRO A 148 18.52 -25.64 28.08
N ARG A 149 19.38 -24.99 27.29
CA ARG A 149 19.50 -25.27 25.86
C ARG A 149 19.88 -26.73 25.71
N LEU A 150 18.88 -27.59 25.44
CA LEU A 150 19.12 -28.93 24.95
C LEU A 150 19.84 -28.79 23.61
N ALA A 151 21.14 -29.05 23.65
CA ALA A 151 21.99 -29.20 22.50
C ALA A 151 21.54 -30.43 21.70
N GLY A 152 21.46 -30.26 20.38
CA GLY A 152 21.46 -31.36 19.41
C GLY A 152 20.10 -32.03 19.17
N GLU A 153 19.51 -31.78 18.01
CA GLU A 153 19.52 -32.76 16.92
C GLU A 153 18.83 -32.17 15.69
N GLU A 154 19.58 -32.14 14.58
CA GLU A 154 19.06 -32.00 13.23
C GLU A 154 18.09 -33.15 12.97
N GLN A 155 16.80 -32.86 12.77
CA GLN A 155 15.90 -33.77 12.06
C GLN A 155 15.15 -32.98 11.00
N GLY A 156 15.49 -33.29 9.76
CA GLY A 156 14.89 -32.74 8.55
C GLY A 156 13.39 -33.03 8.52
N ASN A 157 12.62 -31.98 8.27
CA ASN A 157 11.18 -32.12 8.04
C ASN A 157 10.96 -32.46 6.56
N GLN A 158 11.08 -33.74 6.24
CA GLN A 158 10.44 -34.34 5.06
C GLN A 158 8.95 -34.54 5.35
N MET A 159 8.15 -34.40 4.28
CA MET A 159 6.77 -34.90 4.09
C MET A 159 5.61 -33.99 4.54
N TYR A 160 5.01 -33.31 3.55
CA TYR A 160 3.60 -33.56 3.23
C TYR A 160 3.54 -33.92 1.74
N GLY A 161 2.87 -35.04 1.43
CA GLY A 161 2.75 -35.65 0.11
C GLY A 161 1.62 -35.09 -0.74
#